data_AF-A0A224YM95-F1
#
_entry.id   AF-A0A224YM95-F1
#
_cell.length_a   1.000
_cell.length_b   1.000
_cell.length_c   1.000
_cell.angle_alpha   90.00
_cell.angle_beta   90.00
_cell.angle_gamma   90.00
#
_symmetry.space_group_name_H-M   'P 1'
#
loop_
_entity.id
_entity.type
_entity.pdbx_description
1 polymer ?
#
loop_
_entity_poly.entity_id
_entity_poly.type
_entity_poly.pdbx_seq_one_letter_code
_entity_poly.pdbx_strand_id
1 'polypeptide(L)'
;MENADGFVDMADILDELEGHDPTKKVVTSVWKDAPKLAAGSSAMSAPHENGSHAGTTHPHFVLKPELVIKLQMEYPEKFVNERLGGYEFKSKSTLLRALLHRTYKQSKRPNNKTFCDPLDYVGDYVLKFIISQYLLEHCAVKTKEQLAQRRALVECQEAYALLAVRNGFHEAVFIDDRRDWEHLNEYIKNVKDVQTLKQLSGVEKRRCFIQNFFQSVAGAVYVDSGYDLRAVERVFLPMLKPFLDEVVDMELGD
;
A
#
# COMPACT_ATOMS: atom_id res chain seq x y z
N MET A 1 -9.36 27.56 -13.36
CA MET A 1 -8.37 27.29 -12.30
C MET A 1 -8.82 25.98 -11.70
N GLU A 2 -8.25 24.89 -12.19
CA GLU A 2 -8.73 23.53 -11.92
C GLU A 2 -8.21 23.09 -10.54
N ASN A 3 -9.07 22.49 -9.72
CA ASN A 3 -8.64 21.93 -8.45
C ASN A 3 -7.88 20.63 -8.72
N ALA A 4 -6.55 20.69 -8.58
CA ALA A 4 -5.65 19.54 -8.76
C ALA A 4 -5.60 18.61 -7.53
N ASP A 5 -6.70 18.51 -6.78
CA ASP A 5 -6.83 17.61 -5.63
C ASP A 5 -7.32 16.26 -6.13
N GLY A 6 -6.37 15.34 -6.39
CA GLY A 6 -6.63 13.99 -6.89
C GLY A 6 -7.34 13.11 -5.85
N PHE A 7 -8.66 13.26 -5.75
CA PHE A 7 -9.61 12.35 -5.10
C PHE A 7 -11.01 12.87 -5.36
N VAL A 8 -11.88 12.02 -5.90
CA VAL A 8 -13.31 12.30 -5.88
C VAL A 8 -13.84 11.78 -4.53
N ASP A 9 -14.74 12.50 -3.86
CA ASP A 9 -15.40 11.92 -2.70
C ASP A 9 -16.22 10.71 -3.17
N MET A 10 -16.12 9.58 -2.46
CA MET A 10 -16.92 8.39 -2.76
C MET A 10 -18.42 8.70 -2.70
N ALA A 11 -18.82 9.71 -1.92
CA ALA A 11 -20.18 10.25 -1.93
C ALA A 11 -20.52 10.93 -3.27
N ASP A 12 -19.65 11.79 -3.79
CA ASP A 12 -19.88 12.48 -5.07
C ASP A 12 -19.95 11.45 -6.24
N ILE A 13 -19.16 10.36 -6.23
CA ILE A 13 -19.25 9.27 -7.23
C ILE A 13 -20.60 8.53 -7.17
N LEU A 14 -21.14 8.33 -5.97
CA LEU A 14 -22.45 7.68 -5.77
C LEU A 14 -23.59 8.63 -6.20
N ASP A 15 -23.51 9.92 -5.86
CA ASP A 15 -24.47 10.94 -6.29
C ASP A 15 -24.52 11.05 -7.84
N GLU A 16 -23.37 10.96 -8.53
CA GLU A 16 -23.31 10.89 -10.00
C GLU A 16 -24.00 9.63 -10.56
N LEU A 17 -23.77 8.46 -9.94
CA LEU A 17 -24.42 7.20 -10.33
C LEU A 17 -25.94 7.21 -10.10
N GLU A 18 -26.41 7.94 -9.10
CA GLU A 18 -27.83 8.15 -8.78
C GLU A 18 -28.44 9.35 -9.54
N GLY A 19 -27.67 9.98 -10.44
CA GLY A 19 -28.13 11.07 -11.32
C GLY A 19 -28.49 12.36 -10.59
N HIS A 20 -27.91 12.63 -9.42
CA HIS A 20 -28.16 13.83 -8.65
C HIS A 20 -27.31 15.02 -9.13
N ASP A 21 -27.97 16.18 -9.26
CA ASP A 21 -27.33 17.43 -9.67
C ASP A 21 -26.54 18.03 -8.48
N PRO A 22 -25.21 18.25 -8.60
CA PRO A 22 -24.37 18.71 -7.50
C PRO A 22 -24.72 20.12 -6.99
N THR A 23 -25.60 20.86 -7.66
CA THR A 23 -26.07 22.19 -7.23
C THR A 23 -27.09 22.18 -6.09
N LYS A 24 -27.55 21.00 -5.62
CA LYS A 24 -28.53 20.86 -4.50
C LYS A 24 -27.99 20.20 -3.23
N LYS A 25 -26.84 20.64 -2.71
CA LYS A 25 -26.40 20.25 -1.35
C LYS A 25 -27.29 20.90 -0.28
N VAL A 26 -28.34 20.19 0.15
CA VAL A 26 -29.06 20.48 1.39
C VAL A 26 -28.14 20.12 2.56
N VAL A 27 -27.80 21.10 3.39
CA VAL A 27 -26.99 20.87 4.59
C VAL A 27 -27.84 20.23 5.68
N THR A 28 -27.94 18.90 5.69
CA THR A 28 -28.47 18.12 6.83
C THR A 28 -27.33 17.76 7.78
N SER A 29 -27.22 18.56 8.84
CA SER A 29 -26.24 18.38 9.90
C SER A 29 -26.66 17.33 10.94
N VAL A 30 -25.66 16.78 11.61
CA VAL A 30 -25.73 16.03 12.89
C VAL A 30 -26.29 14.60 12.80
N TRP A 31 -25.38 13.63 12.97
CA TRP A 31 -25.71 12.31 13.50
C TRP A 31 -26.25 12.48 14.94
N LYS A 32 -27.54 12.20 15.14
CA LYS A 32 -28.14 12.04 16.46
C LYS A 32 -28.89 10.72 16.55
N ASP A 33 -28.90 10.19 17.77
CA ASP A 33 -29.71 9.06 18.24
C ASP A 33 -29.32 7.65 17.76
N ALA A 34 -28.21 7.16 18.31
CA ALA A 34 -28.05 5.72 18.58
C ALA A 34 -28.76 5.35 19.92
N PRO A 35 -29.40 4.17 20.05
CA PRO A 35 -30.20 3.85 21.25
C PRO A 35 -29.36 3.66 22.52
N LYS A 36 -29.88 4.14 23.65
CA LYS A 36 -29.31 3.91 24.99
C LYS A 36 -29.49 2.45 25.44
N LEU A 37 -28.40 1.74 25.67
CA LEU A 37 -28.39 0.58 26.57
C LEU A 37 -28.30 1.07 28.03
N ALA A 38 -29.18 0.54 28.89
CA ALA A 38 -29.31 0.96 30.28
C ALA A 38 -28.24 0.33 31.19
N ALA A 39 -28.00 0.99 32.33
CA ALA A 39 -26.80 0.85 33.14
C ALA A 39 -26.78 -0.35 34.13
N GLY A 40 -25.56 -0.78 34.47
CA GLY A 40 -25.22 -1.44 35.73
C GLY A 40 -23.89 -0.87 36.26
N SER A 41 -23.91 -0.32 37.47
CA SER A 41 -22.80 0.20 38.30
C SER A 41 -21.45 -0.54 38.18
N SER A 42 -20.25 0.04 38.37
CA SER A 42 -19.75 1.42 38.65
C SER A 42 -18.19 1.38 38.56
N ALA A 43 -17.32 2.36 38.88
CA ALA A 43 -17.43 3.68 39.53
C ALA A 43 -16.24 4.61 39.17
N MET A 44 -16.38 5.91 39.47
CA MET A 44 -15.35 6.97 39.60
C MET A 44 -14.63 7.48 38.32
N SER A 45 -14.23 8.76 38.39
CA SER A 45 -14.05 9.66 37.25
C SER A 45 -12.83 10.58 37.39
N ALA A 46 -12.09 10.81 36.30
CA ALA A 46 -11.20 11.95 36.08
C ALA A 46 -11.08 12.23 34.56
N PRO A 47 -10.71 13.44 34.11
CA PRO A 47 -11.33 14.03 32.92
C PRO A 47 -10.62 13.77 31.58
N HIS A 48 -11.39 13.97 30.50
CA HIS A 48 -10.89 14.11 29.13
C HIS A 48 -9.98 15.35 28.99
N GLU A 49 -8.80 15.16 28.41
CA GLU A 49 -8.13 16.22 27.64
C GLU A 49 -8.21 15.88 26.15
N ASN A 50 -8.58 16.86 25.33
CA ASN A 50 -8.51 16.76 23.86
C ASN A 50 -7.04 16.86 23.42
N GLY A 51 -6.38 15.70 23.33
CA GLY A 51 -5.03 15.58 22.80
C GLY A 51 -5.01 15.68 21.27
N SER A 52 -4.28 16.65 20.73
CA SER A 52 -3.94 16.75 19.32
C SER A 52 -3.25 15.48 18.81
N HIS A 53 -3.59 15.02 17.60
CA HIS A 53 -2.95 13.86 16.96
C HIS A 53 -1.52 14.18 16.47
N ALA A 54 -0.60 14.35 17.42
CA ALA A 54 0.82 14.53 17.15
C ALA A 54 1.55 13.16 17.11
N GLY A 55 1.97 12.74 15.92
CA GLY A 55 3.17 11.91 15.74
C GLY A 55 3.18 10.49 16.32
N THR A 56 2.11 9.70 16.17
CA THR A 56 2.10 8.29 16.59
C THR A 56 2.83 7.36 15.61
N THR A 57 4.16 7.33 15.63
CA THR A 57 4.92 6.23 15.00
C THR A 57 4.62 4.92 15.72
N HIS A 58 4.03 3.94 15.03
CA HIS A 58 3.55 2.73 15.68
C HIS A 58 4.72 1.79 16.10
N PRO A 59 4.95 1.56 17.41
CA PRO A 59 6.22 1.00 17.91
C PRO A 59 6.48 -0.44 17.44
N HIS A 60 5.44 -1.19 17.06
CA HIS A 60 5.58 -2.56 16.56
C HIS A 60 6.08 -2.64 15.11
N PHE A 61 6.00 -1.55 14.34
CA PHE A 61 6.42 -1.50 12.93
C PHE A 61 7.81 -0.84 12.74
N VAL A 62 8.42 -0.33 13.80
CA VAL A 62 9.75 0.29 13.80
C VAL A 62 10.82 -0.75 14.17
N LEU A 63 11.97 -0.76 13.49
CA LEU A 63 13.16 -1.49 13.98
C LEU A 63 13.83 -0.73 15.13
N LYS A 64 14.16 -1.46 16.21
CA LYS A 64 14.93 -0.90 17.34
C LYS A 64 16.32 -0.42 16.86
N PRO A 65 16.84 0.74 17.34
CA PRO A 65 18.12 1.28 16.89
C PRO A 65 19.31 0.32 17.05
N GLU A 66 19.36 -0.44 18.15
CA GLU A 66 20.45 -1.41 18.40
C GLU A 66 20.41 -2.54 17.37
N LEU A 67 19.22 -2.88 16.87
CA LEU A 67 19.05 -3.89 15.84
C LEU A 67 19.48 -3.38 14.46
N VAL A 68 19.17 -2.12 14.11
CA VAL A 68 19.66 -1.50 12.87
C VAL A 68 21.20 -1.52 12.81
N ILE A 69 21.86 -1.13 13.90
CA ILE A 69 23.33 -1.17 14.03
C ILE A 69 23.84 -2.62 13.96
N LYS A 70 23.26 -3.55 14.73
CA LYS A 70 23.66 -4.98 14.75
C LYS A 70 23.52 -5.68 13.40
N LEU A 71 22.53 -5.27 12.61
CA LEU A 71 22.27 -5.78 11.27
C LEU A 71 23.04 -5.01 10.19
N GLN A 72 23.72 -3.90 10.51
CA GLN A 72 24.46 -3.05 9.57
C GLN A 72 23.59 -2.64 8.37
N MET A 73 22.38 -2.16 8.66
CA MET A 73 21.43 -1.74 7.64
C MET A 73 21.63 -0.26 7.34
N GLU A 74 21.93 0.05 6.08
CA GLU A 74 22.05 1.42 5.60
C GLU A 74 20.68 1.90 5.07
N TYR A 75 20.34 3.16 5.28
CA TYR A 75 19.08 3.70 4.79
C TYR A 75 19.19 4.01 3.29
N PRO A 76 18.30 3.48 2.42
CA PRO A 76 18.47 3.57 0.98
C PRO A 76 17.96 4.91 0.43
N GLU A 77 18.65 6.00 0.75
CA GLU A 77 18.34 7.38 0.32
C GLU A 77 18.01 7.46 -1.19
N LYS A 78 18.83 6.81 -2.03
CA LYS A 78 18.64 6.78 -3.49
C LYS A 78 17.28 6.18 -3.88
N PHE A 79 16.89 5.06 -3.27
CA PHE A 79 15.60 4.41 -3.53
C PHE A 79 14.43 5.31 -3.12
N VAL A 80 14.52 5.97 -1.97
CA VAL A 80 13.48 6.91 -1.50
C VAL A 80 13.31 8.07 -2.48
N ASN A 81 14.41 8.70 -2.88
CA ASN A 81 14.39 9.87 -3.75
C ASN A 81 13.98 9.54 -5.20
N GLU A 82 14.53 8.48 -5.79
CA GLU A 82 14.26 8.13 -7.20
C GLU A 82 12.97 7.33 -7.41
N ARG A 83 12.52 6.56 -6.40
CA ARG A 83 11.41 5.59 -6.55
C ARG A 83 10.21 5.92 -5.67
N LEU A 84 10.40 6.43 -4.45
CA LEU A 84 9.29 6.78 -3.54
C LEU A 84 8.92 8.27 -3.60
N GLY A 85 9.28 8.97 -4.68
CA GLY A 85 8.97 10.39 -4.88
C GLY A 85 9.57 11.33 -3.83
N GLY A 86 10.62 10.91 -3.12
CA GLY A 86 11.20 11.67 -2.01
C GLY A 86 10.38 11.66 -0.72
N TYR A 87 9.51 10.66 -0.49
CA TYR A 87 8.72 10.57 0.74
C TYR A 87 9.59 10.62 2.01
N GLU A 88 9.39 11.65 2.83
CA GLU A 88 10.13 11.90 4.07
C GLU A 88 9.62 11.00 5.22
N PHE A 89 10.26 9.85 5.42
CA PHE A 89 9.95 8.98 6.54
C PHE A 89 10.26 9.64 7.90
N LYS A 90 9.25 9.77 8.76
CA LYS A 90 9.40 10.21 10.16
C LYS A 90 10.30 9.25 10.94
N SER A 91 10.24 7.96 10.61
CA SER A 91 11.11 6.92 11.14
C SER A 91 11.76 6.12 10.00
N LYS A 92 13.05 6.38 9.75
CA LYS A 92 13.88 5.61 8.81
C LYS A 92 13.86 4.10 9.09
N SER A 93 13.76 3.73 10.36
CA SER A 93 13.60 2.35 10.83
C SER A 93 12.31 1.64 10.38
N THR A 94 11.28 2.37 9.94
CA THR A 94 10.04 1.80 9.39
C THR A 94 10.29 1.25 7.98
N LEU A 95 10.92 2.05 7.10
CA LEU A 95 11.33 1.59 5.76
C LEU A 95 12.36 0.46 5.83
N LEU A 96 13.34 0.56 6.73
CA LEU A 96 14.30 -0.53 6.94
C LEU A 96 13.61 -1.84 7.33
N ARG A 97 12.53 -1.79 8.13
CA ARG A 97 11.72 -2.98 8.42
C ARG A 97 11.01 -3.50 7.17
N ALA A 98 10.45 -2.60 6.37
CA ALA A 98 9.68 -2.93 5.18
C ALA A 98 10.52 -3.69 4.14
N LEU A 99 11.81 -3.38 4.05
CA LEU A 99 12.78 -3.99 3.13
C LEU A 99 13.49 -5.23 3.73
N LEU A 100 13.17 -5.64 4.96
CA LEU A 100 13.90 -6.68 5.70
C LEU A 100 13.29 -8.07 5.50
N HIS A 101 13.94 -8.91 4.68
CA HIS A 101 13.51 -10.28 4.48
C HIS A 101 13.64 -11.13 5.75
N ARG A 102 12.84 -12.20 5.85
CA ARG A 102 12.87 -13.15 6.97
C ARG A 102 14.19 -13.93 7.10
N THR A 103 15.07 -13.94 6.09
CA THR A 103 16.37 -14.66 6.14
C THR A 103 17.58 -13.77 6.46
N TYR A 104 17.54 -12.47 6.20
CA TYR A 104 18.68 -11.57 6.39
C TYR A 104 19.22 -11.56 7.82
N LYS A 105 20.48 -11.95 8.02
CA LYS A 105 21.17 -12.03 9.30
C LYS A 105 20.30 -12.66 10.40
N GLN A 106 19.54 -13.72 10.07
CA GLN A 106 18.53 -14.33 10.94
C GLN A 106 19.10 -14.74 12.31
N SER A 107 20.33 -15.28 12.34
CA SER A 107 21.07 -15.62 13.56
C SER A 107 21.30 -14.43 14.52
N LYS A 108 21.19 -13.18 14.03
CA LYS A 108 21.32 -11.96 14.83
C LYS A 108 19.98 -11.40 15.32
N ARG A 109 18.82 -11.88 14.84
CA ARG A 109 17.47 -11.34 15.14
C ARG A 109 16.73 -12.18 16.18
N PRO A 110 16.52 -11.69 17.42
CA PRO A 110 15.83 -12.45 18.47
C PRO A 110 14.38 -12.79 18.06
N ASN A 111 14.00 -14.05 18.26
CA ASN A 111 12.67 -14.62 17.96
C ASN A 111 12.20 -14.48 16.49
N ASN A 112 13.05 -14.02 15.57
CA ASN A 112 12.75 -13.75 14.17
C ASN A 112 11.46 -12.93 13.92
N LYS A 113 11.06 -12.02 14.83
CA LYS A 113 9.82 -11.21 14.71
C LYS A 113 9.99 -9.86 13.99
N THR A 114 11.14 -9.65 13.36
CA THR A 114 11.57 -8.37 12.75
C THR A 114 11.86 -8.57 11.27
N PHE A 115 10.80 -8.51 10.47
CA PHE A 115 10.78 -8.69 9.02
C PHE A 115 9.53 -7.99 8.43
N CYS A 116 9.41 -8.00 7.10
CA CYS A 116 8.42 -7.29 6.29
C CYS A 116 6.96 -7.70 6.49
N ASP A 117 6.66 -8.98 6.76
CA ASP A 117 5.31 -9.57 6.66
C ASP A 117 4.18 -8.82 7.42
N PRO A 118 4.39 -8.24 8.62
CA PRO A 118 3.33 -7.47 9.28
C PRO A 118 2.99 -6.14 8.59
N LEU A 119 3.94 -5.55 7.87
CA LEU A 119 3.73 -4.34 7.05
C LEU A 119 3.18 -4.70 5.67
N ASP A 120 3.61 -5.84 5.10
CA ASP A 120 3.09 -6.44 3.87
C ASP A 120 1.59 -6.71 4.01
N TYR A 121 1.18 -7.41 5.08
CA TYR A 121 -0.22 -7.66 5.41
C TYR A 121 -1.07 -6.39 5.45
N VAL A 122 -0.57 -5.30 6.06
CA VAL A 122 -1.31 -4.01 6.10
C VAL A 122 -1.32 -3.35 4.72
N GLY A 123 -0.19 -3.36 4.01
CA GLY A 123 -0.03 -2.76 2.69
C GLY A 123 -0.91 -3.41 1.62
N ASP A 124 -1.18 -4.71 1.73
CA ASP A 124 -2.09 -5.42 0.83
C ASP A 124 -3.50 -4.79 0.82
N TYR A 125 -4.11 -4.57 1.99
CA TYR A 125 -5.42 -3.92 2.09
C TYR A 125 -5.40 -2.46 1.65
N VAL A 126 -4.29 -1.74 1.89
CA VAL A 126 -4.12 -0.34 1.47
C VAL A 126 -4.04 -0.24 -0.05
N LEU A 127 -3.22 -1.07 -0.70
CA LEU A 127 -3.12 -1.12 -2.16
C LEU A 127 -4.44 -1.60 -2.79
N LYS A 128 -5.09 -2.61 -2.21
CA LYS A 128 -6.43 -3.06 -2.61
C LYS A 128 -7.45 -1.93 -2.58
N PHE A 129 -7.41 -1.06 -1.56
CA PHE A 129 -8.28 0.11 -1.48
C PHE A 129 -7.98 1.12 -2.60
N ILE A 130 -6.72 1.54 -2.74
CA ILE A 130 -6.29 2.52 -3.76
C ILE A 130 -6.65 2.03 -5.18
N ILE A 131 -6.39 0.76 -5.50
CA ILE A 131 -6.76 0.15 -6.78
C ILE A 131 -8.28 0.11 -6.94
N SER A 132 -9.04 -0.29 -5.91
CA SER A 132 -10.51 -0.33 -5.98
C SER A 132 -11.11 1.05 -6.22
N GLN A 133 -10.57 2.08 -5.59
CA GLN A 133 -11.01 3.46 -5.77
C GLN A 133 -10.70 3.97 -7.17
N TYR A 134 -9.46 3.81 -7.67
CA TYR A 134 -9.11 4.28 -9.01
C TYR A 134 -10.01 3.64 -10.08
N LEU A 135 -10.29 2.34 -9.96
CA LEU A 135 -11.21 1.65 -10.86
C LEU A 135 -12.65 2.16 -10.73
N LEU A 136 -13.12 2.45 -9.51
CA LEU A 136 -14.44 3.03 -9.30
C LEU A 136 -14.55 4.46 -9.87
N GLU A 137 -13.48 5.25 -9.85
CA GLU A 137 -13.46 6.59 -10.46
C GLU A 137 -13.41 6.51 -12.00
N HIS A 138 -12.54 5.68 -12.56
CA HIS A 138 -12.16 5.74 -13.99
C HIS A 138 -12.91 4.75 -14.89
N CYS A 139 -13.48 3.65 -14.37
CA CYS A 139 -14.23 2.72 -15.22
C CYS A 139 -15.59 3.31 -15.66
N ALA A 140 -15.88 3.23 -16.96
CA ALA A 140 -17.19 3.61 -17.50
C ALA A 140 -18.32 2.73 -16.92
N VAL A 141 -18.10 1.41 -16.88
CA VAL A 141 -19.04 0.44 -16.28
C VAL A 141 -18.55 0.10 -14.86
N LYS A 142 -19.41 0.40 -13.87
CA LYS A 142 -19.09 0.32 -12.44
C LYS A 142 -19.82 -0.84 -11.73
N THR A 143 -20.12 -1.94 -12.44
CA THR A 143 -20.71 -3.13 -11.81
C THR A 143 -19.70 -3.81 -10.89
N LYS A 144 -20.18 -4.41 -9.79
CA LYS A 144 -19.34 -5.05 -8.78
C LYS A 144 -18.48 -6.16 -9.37
N GLU A 145 -19.05 -6.91 -10.31
CA GLU A 145 -18.44 -8.04 -11.00
C GLU A 145 -17.28 -7.58 -11.87
N GLN A 146 -17.49 -6.57 -12.73
CA GLN A 146 -16.44 -6.04 -13.61
C GLN A 146 -15.34 -5.31 -12.82
N LEU A 147 -15.70 -4.49 -11.82
CA LEU A 147 -14.72 -3.83 -10.95
C LEU A 147 -13.85 -4.86 -10.20
N ALA A 148 -14.45 -5.95 -9.70
CA ALA A 148 -13.70 -7.03 -9.06
C ALA A 148 -12.79 -7.78 -10.04
N GLN A 149 -13.25 -8.03 -11.27
CA GLN A 149 -12.46 -8.67 -12.32
C GLN A 149 -11.26 -7.81 -12.75
N ARG A 150 -11.46 -6.51 -13.00
CA ARG A 150 -10.38 -5.55 -13.30
C ARG A 150 -9.38 -5.46 -12.15
N ARG A 151 -9.87 -5.37 -10.91
CA ARG A 151 -9.01 -5.35 -9.72
C ARG A 151 -8.14 -6.60 -9.65
N ALA A 152 -8.69 -7.79 -9.87
CA ALA A 152 -7.94 -9.04 -9.77
C ALA A 152 -6.78 -9.17 -10.78
N LEU A 153 -6.79 -8.40 -11.88
CA LEU A 153 -5.66 -8.35 -12.83
C LEU A 153 -4.48 -7.52 -12.30
N VAL A 154 -4.74 -6.46 -11.52
CA VAL A 154 -3.71 -5.57 -10.95
C VAL A 154 -3.31 -6.01 -9.54
N GLU A 155 -4.28 -6.42 -8.74
CA GLU A 155 -4.17 -6.93 -7.37
C GLU A 155 -3.73 -8.42 -7.36
N CYS A 156 -2.63 -8.74 -8.06
CA CYS A 156 -2.06 -10.08 -8.09
C CYS A 156 -0.55 -10.07 -7.81
N GLN A 157 -0.03 -11.20 -7.33
CA GLN A 157 1.37 -11.35 -6.93
C GLN A 157 2.32 -11.08 -8.10
N GLU A 158 1.94 -11.53 -9.30
CA GLU A 158 2.72 -11.36 -10.52
C GLU A 158 2.83 -9.88 -10.93
N ALA A 159 1.73 -9.12 -10.84
CA ALA A 159 1.71 -7.70 -11.18
C ALA A 159 2.52 -6.88 -10.15
N TYR A 160 2.31 -7.11 -8.85
CA TYR A 160 3.10 -6.46 -7.81
C TYR A 160 4.59 -6.82 -7.88
N ALA A 161 4.94 -8.07 -8.22
CA ALA A 161 6.34 -8.47 -8.39
C ALA A 161 7.00 -7.72 -9.57
N LEU A 162 6.28 -7.56 -10.67
CA LEU A 162 6.75 -6.81 -11.84
C LEU A 162 6.90 -5.32 -11.52
N LEU A 163 5.93 -4.71 -10.84
CA LEU A 163 6.02 -3.32 -10.39
C LEU A 163 7.19 -3.11 -9.42
N ALA A 164 7.43 -4.04 -8.49
CA ALA A 164 8.57 -3.98 -7.58
C ALA A 164 9.91 -4.01 -8.33
N VAL A 165 10.07 -4.89 -9.33
CA VAL A 165 11.29 -4.97 -10.14
C VAL A 165 11.49 -3.70 -10.96
N ARG A 166 10.46 -3.22 -11.68
CA ARG A 166 10.52 -1.98 -12.48
C ARG A 166 10.88 -0.75 -11.65
N ASN A 167 10.38 -0.67 -10.42
CA ASN A 167 10.63 0.43 -9.50
C ASN A 167 11.84 0.19 -8.58
N GLY A 168 12.75 -0.74 -8.93
CA GLY A 168 14.06 -0.87 -8.28
C GLY A 168 14.04 -1.45 -6.85
N PHE A 169 12.94 -2.04 -6.38
CA PHE A 169 12.84 -2.61 -5.03
C PHE A 169 13.90 -3.70 -4.80
N HIS A 170 14.22 -4.47 -5.83
CA HIS A 170 15.22 -5.52 -5.81
C HIS A 170 16.65 -5.02 -5.51
N GLU A 171 16.94 -3.72 -5.69
CA GLU A 171 18.21 -3.09 -5.29
C GLU A 171 18.25 -2.71 -3.79
N ALA A 172 17.09 -2.58 -3.14
CA ALA A 172 16.95 -2.03 -1.79
C ALA A 172 16.61 -3.08 -0.70
N VAL A 173 16.28 -4.32 -1.09
CA VAL A 173 15.89 -5.39 -0.15
C VAL A 173 17.08 -6.05 0.55
N PHE A 174 16.92 -6.31 1.84
CA PHE A 174 17.91 -7.01 2.66
C PHE A 174 17.60 -8.50 2.71
N ILE A 175 18.43 -9.35 2.10
CA ILE A 175 18.25 -10.80 2.02
C ILE A 175 19.58 -11.57 2.03
N ASP A 176 19.61 -12.72 2.72
CA ASP A 176 20.79 -13.61 2.80
C ASP A 176 20.55 -15.02 2.20
N ASP A 177 19.30 -15.42 1.86
CA ASP A 177 19.07 -16.76 1.27
C ASP A 177 19.44 -16.76 -0.21
N ARG A 178 20.41 -17.62 -0.54
CA ARG A 178 20.97 -17.74 -1.88
C ARG A 178 19.95 -18.21 -2.93
N ARG A 179 19.03 -19.11 -2.61
CA ARG A 179 18.04 -19.64 -3.58
C ARG A 179 16.99 -18.60 -3.88
N ASP A 180 16.53 -17.89 -2.84
CA ASP A 180 15.64 -16.74 -3.02
C ASP A 180 16.32 -15.67 -3.90
N TRP A 181 17.62 -15.39 -3.70
CA TRP A 181 18.39 -14.50 -4.57
C TRP A 181 18.52 -15.02 -6.01
N GLU A 182 18.79 -16.31 -6.21
CA GLU A 182 18.86 -16.94 -7.54
C GLU A 182 17.51 -16.84 -8.27
N HIS A 183 16.39 -17.15 -7.60
CA HIS A 183 15.04 -16.99 -8.15
C HIS A 183 14.69 -15.53 -8.49
N LEU A 184 15.09 -14.57 -7.64
CA LEU A 184 14.87 -13.15 -7.90
C LEU A 184 15.63 -12.67 -9.15
N ASN A 185 16.90 -13.05 -9.29
CA ASN A 185 17.71 -12.70 -10.46
C ASN A 185 17.18 -13.33 -11.76
N GLU A 186 16.63 -14.54 -11.68
CA GLU A 186 15.99 -15.19 -12.84
C GLU A 186 14.66 -14.52 -13.20
N TYR A 187 13.83 -14.17 -12.22
CA TYR A 187 12.62 -13.40 -12.43
C TYR A 187 12.91 -12.04 -13.09
N ILE A 188 13.91 -11.29 -12.60
CA ILE A 188 14.36 -10.01 -13.18
C ILE A 188 14.74 -10.16 -14.66
N LYS A 189 15.44 -11.24 -15.03
CA LYS A 189 15.77 -11.52 -16.45
C LYS A 189 14.52 -11.79 -17.28
N ASN A 190 13.60 -12.61 -16.77
CA ASN A 190 12.40 -13.03 -17.48
C ASN A 190 11.39 -11.89 -17.70
N VAL A 191 11.38 -10.87 -16.83
CA VAL A 191 10.47 -9.71 -16.96
C VAL A 191 11.08 -8.47 -17.60
N LYS A 192 12.35 -8.51 -18.01
CA LYS A 192 13.10 -7.35 -18.50
C LYS A 192 12.38 -6.58 -19.62
N ASP A 193 11.79 -7.31 -20.56
CA ASP A 193 11.14 -6.76 -21.76
C ASP A 193 9.60 -6.73 -21.64
N VAL A 194 9.05 -7.07 -20.45
CA VAL A 194 7.60 -7.11 -20.19
C VAL A 194 7.12 -5.71 -19.79
N GLN A 195 6.18 -5.17 -20.56
CA GLN A 195 5.59 -3.84 -20.39
C GLN A 195 4.11 -3.88 -19.96
N THR A 196 3.32 -4.85 -20.42
CA THR A 196 1.86 -4.93 -20.13
C THR A 196 1.48 -6.15 -19.28
N LEU A 197 0.31 -6.10 -18.62
CA LEU A 197 -0.30 -7.25 -17.94
C LEU A 197 -0.55 -8.41 -18.92
N LYS A 198 -0.96 -8.09 -20.16
CA LYS A 198 -1.09 -9.09 -21.24
C LYS A 198 0.23 -9.80 -21.57
N GLN A 199 1.38 -9.12 -21.50
CA GLN A 199 2.68 -9.77 -21.69
C GLN A 199 3.09 -10.58 -20.44
N LEU A 200 2.79 -10.07 -19.24
CA LEU A 200 3.06 -10.75 -17.98
C LEU A 200 2.37 -12.12 -17.88
N SER A 201 1.18 -12.31 -18.48
CA SER A 201 0.50 -13.61 -18.48
C SER A 201 1.29 -14.74 -19.16
N GLY A 202 2.24 -14.42 -20.04
CA GLY A 202 3.14 -15.37 -20.68
C GLY A 202 4.45 -15.63 -19.94
N VAL A 203 4.71 -14.93 -18.83
CA VAL A 203 5.93 -15.12 -18.02
C VAL A 203 5.77 -16.37 -17.15
N GLU A 204 6.83 -17.16 -17.04
CA GLU A 204 6.85 -18.32 -16.15
C GLU A 204 6.61 -17.88 -14.69
N LYS A 205 5.52 -18.39 -14.11
CA LYS A 205 5.07 -18.09 -12.74
C LYS A 205 5.95 -18.76 -11.69
N ARG A 206 7.21 -18.31 -11.57
CA ARG A 206 8.10 -18.71 -10.48
C ARG A 206 7.68 -18.02 -9.18
N ARG A 207 8.01 -18.66 -8.05
CA ARG A 207 7.78 -18.10 -6.70
C ARG A 207 8.74 -16.94 -6.44
N CYS A 208 8.43 -15.78 -7.00
CA CYS A 208 9.02 -14.54 -6.52
C CYS A 208 8.40 -14.18 -5.15
N PHE A 209 9.15 -13.44 -4.36
CA PHE A 209 8.77 -12.90 -3.05
C PHE A 209 8.91 -11.38 -3.02
N ILE A 210 9.25 -10.76 -4.16
CA ILE A 210 9.56 -9.33 -4.25
C ILE A 210 8.30 -8.46 -4.10
N GLN A 211 7.12 -8.99 -4.46
CA GLN A 211 5.82 -8.37 -4.24
C GLN A 211 5.57 -8.05 -2.76
N ASN A 212 6.02 -8.91 -1.84
CA ASN A 212 5.85 -8.70 -0.41
C ASN A 212 6.51 -7.39 0.05
N PHE A 213 7.62 -6.95 -0.56
CA PHE A 213 8.22 -5.65 -0.22
C PHE A 213 7.49 -4.48 -0.90
N PHE A 214 6.87 -4.67 -2.05
CA PHE A 214 6.00 -3.66 -2.67
C PHE A 214 4.82 -3.33 -1.74
N GLN A 215 4.13 -4.37 -1.28
CA GLN A 215 3.10 -4.29 -0.24
C GLN A 215 3.69 -3.74 1.08
N SER A 216 4.84 -4.25 1.55
CA SER A 216 5.42 -3.83 2.83
C SER A 216 5.83 -2.36 2.86
N VAL A 217 6.35 -1.80 1.76
CA VAL A 217 6.69 -0.37 1.68
C VAL A 217 5.41 0.48 1.60
N ALA A 218 4.34 0.03 0.94
CA ALA A 218 3.05 0.70 0.99
C ALA A 218 2.49 0.75 2.43
N GLY A 219 2.56 -0.38 3.15
CA GLY A 219 2.23 -0.44 4.58
C GLY A 219 3.14 0.43 5.45
N ALA A 220 4.42 0.58 5.09
CA ALA A 220 5.37 1.43 5.79
C ALA A 220 5.05 2.92 5.63
N VAL A 221 4.75 3.37 4.41
CA VAL A 221 4.28 4.75 4.14
C VAL A 221 2.97 5.00 4.86
N TYR A 222 2.03 4.05 4.84
CA TYR A 222 0.75 4.16 5.54
C TYR A 222 0.92 4.33 7.06
N VAL A 223 1.72 3.48 7.70
CA VAL A 223 1.94 3.55 9.14
C VAL A 223 2.74 4.79 9.54
N ASP A 224 3.77 5.16 8.77
CA ASP A 224 4.65 6.28 9.07
C ASP A 224 3.95 7.63 8.87
N SER A 225 3.11 7.75 7.84
CA SER A 225 2.31 8.95 7.57
C SER A 225 1.29 9.24 8.68
N GLY A 226 0.89 8.22 9.45
CA GLY A 226 -0.15 8.30 10.47
C GLY A 226 -1.49 7.76 10.00
N TYR A 227 -1.46 6.70 9.19
CA TYR A 227 -2.60 6.07 8.53
C TYR A 227 -3.25 6.93 7.44
N ASP A 228 -2.46 7.80 6.78
CA ASP A 228 -2.89 8.58 5.62
C ASP A 228 -2.80 7.74 4.34
N LEU A 229 -3.96 7.36 3.79
CA LEU A 229 -4.06 6.69 2.48
C LEU A 229 -3.51 7.56 1.34
N ARG A 230 -3.59 8.89 1.45
CA ARG A 230 -3.19 9.84 0.41
C ARG A 230 -1.67 9.94 0.31
N ALA A 231 -0.96 9.78 1.42
CA ALA A 231 0.49 9.62 1.42
C ALA A 231 0.92 8.38 0.63
N VAL A 232 0.19 7.27 0.77
CA VAL A 232 0.49 6.04 0.02
C VAL A 232 0.13 6.21 -1.45
N GLU A 233 -1.04 6.78 -1.74
CA GLU A 233 -1.50 7.10 -3.09
C GLU A 233 -0.49 7.96 -3.86
N ARG A 234 -0.03 9.07 -3.28
CA ARG A 234 1.01 9.94 -3.88
C ARG A 234 2.30 9.20 -4.25
N VAL A 235 2.66 8.14 -3.52
CA VAL A 235 3.87 7.35 -3.75
C VAL A 235 3.62 6.18 -4.72
N PHE A 236 2.50 5.48 -4.59
CA PHE A 236 2.23 4.21 -5.28
C PHE A 236 1.36 4.35 -6.53
N LEU A 237 0.49 5.36 -6.63
CA LEU A 237 -0.34 5.56 -7.81
C LEU A 237 0.50 5.73 -9.10
N PRO A 238 1.62 6.49 -9.12
CA PRO A 238 2.49 6.57 -10.30
C PRO A 238 3.08 5.21 -10.74
N MET A 239 3.29 4.28 -9.79
CA MET A 239 3.77 2.93 -10.09
C MET A 239 2.65 2.04 -10.64
N LEU A 240 1.44 2.15 -10.07
CA LEU A 240 0.27 1.35 -10.44
C LEU A 240 -0.36 1.82 -11.75
N LYS A 241 -0.30 3.12 -12.06
CA LYS A 241 -1.06 3.76 -13.15
C LYS A 241 -0.94 3.04 -14.51
N PRO A 242 0.24 2.58 -14.99
CA PRO A 242 0.34 1.90 -16.27
C PRO A 242 -0.49 0.61 -16.37
N PHE A 243 -0.71 -0.09 -15.25
CA PHE A 243 -1.56 -1.28 -15.19
C PHE A 243 -3.01 -0.94 -14.90
N LEU A 244 -3.28 0.11 -14.13
CA LEU A 244 -4.63 0.62 -13.91
C LEU A 244 -5.26 1.11 -15.22
N ASP A 245 -4.52 1.89 -16.01
CA ASP A 245 -4.97 2.37 -17.33
C ASP A 245 -5.24 1.19 -18.28
N GLU A 246 -4.33 0.20 -18.35
CA GLU A 246 -4.52 -1.02 -19.16
C GLU A 246 -5.81 -1.78 -18.81
N VAL A 247 -6.19 -1.86 -17.53
CA VAL A 247 -7.42 -2.54 -17.12
C VAL A 247 -8.66 -1.65 -17.12
N VAL A 248 -8.54 -0.31 -17.19
CA VAL A 248 -9.69 0.59 -17.40
C VAL A 248 -10.16 0.49 -18.85
N ASP A 249 -9.22 0.54 -19.81
CA ASP A 249 -9.50 0.52 -21.25
C ASP A 249 -9.83 -0.88 -21.80
N MET A 250 -9.67 -1.94 -20.99
CA MET A 250 -9.90 -3.32 -21.43
C MET A 250 -11.39 -3.62 -21.64
N GLU A 251 -11.77 -4.06 -22.84
CA GLU A 251 -13.07 -4.69 -23.06
C GLU A 251 -13.12 -6.04 -22.34
N LEU A 252 -14.00 -6.17 -21.35
CA LEU A 252 -14.33 -7.45 -20.74
C LEU A 252 -15.50 -8.05 -21.54
N GLY A 253 -15.32 -9.28 -22.03
CA GLY A 253 -16.42 -10.03 -22.63
C GLY A 253 -17.45 -10.46 -21.59
N ASP A 254 -18.71 -10.54 -22.02
CA ASP A 254 -19.85 -11.07 -21.24
C ASP A 254 -19.73 -12.58 -20.93
#